data_AF-D0L8H6-F1
#
_entry.id   AF-D0L8H6-F1
#
_cell.length_a   1.000
_cell.length_b   1.000
_cell.length_c   1.000
_cell.angle_alpha   90.00
_cell.angle_beta   90.00
_cell.angle_gamma   90.00
#
_symmetry.space_group_name_H-M   'P 1'
#
loop_
_entity.id
_entity.type
_entity.pdbx_description
1 polymer ?
#
loop_
_entity_poly.entity_id
_entity_poly.type
_entity_poly.pdbx_seq_one_letter_code
_entity_poly.pdbx_strand_id
1 'polypeptide(L)'
;MTVTVTTDTSSADLIAGFPFPFPEDRYRYSTNVEPAGASVPTAAGAWGGSIIDIDSEYHRELSERAAILDADRTRHAVLPHMVPATWDAMLTLMRELVIARPDVMALDAAPDGMWHWRNELLGIDQRFRYGDGTTLPDEPLRYIASQVQEDIALLDQRNESLYVDAGVITFAADWSFGFDVGMSFLEIHGPVPRVRKMGVITRAHEFLKRLQPHRPYRRTNWTMTIGRRLDVSTEGYPDWGPDRDMIGHVDDAEFGRLVHLRVEVQHLIRLPDSGAVMFLIRTYLLPLEALATVAAWRVRTAEVLAELPTDMADYKGIIKYKDRAAAWLRAVGSTPSVPAAPGLTRWSSTPPEVDTTGSAYLIVAVGEDPQTAHVARRWVGAAEAVAPTRLLVLDSLSETADEQTLRAALEAVTTGCRILVVGGQYDVMTALAVAREAGAIAAELDAFVTRTDDLALYCAHCRDTFRVVGAPGDTVCCPGCARALEIHPHHSAVRGSFLASATDAGAPE
;
A
#
# COMPACT_ATOMS: atom_id res chain seq x y z
N MET A 1 18.07 24.63 11.62
CA MET A 1 18.01 23.35 12.36
C MET A 1 18.11 22.25 11.32
N THR A 2 19.09 21.37 11.47
CA THR A 2 19.36 20.26 10.56
C THR A 2 18.25 19.23 10.71
N VAL A 3 17.53 18.93 9.62
CA VAL A 3 16.55 17.83 9.59
C VAL A 3 17.33 16.55 9.85
N THR A 4 17.11 15.93 11.01
CA THR A 4 17.62 14.58 11.27
C THR A 4 16.77 13.62 10.44
N VAL A 5 17.28 13.25 9.27
CA VAL A 5 16.69 12.24 8.40
C VAL A 5 16.93 10.88 9.05
N THR A 6 15.93 10.33 9.74
CA THR A 6 15.90 8.90 10.02
C THR A 6 15.61 8.17 8.71
N THR A 7 16.65 7.61 8.11
CA THR A 7 16.57 6.65 7.01
C THR A 7 16.06 5.33 7.57
N ASP A 8 14.75 5.20 7.71
CA ASP A 8 14.13 3.90 7.93
C ASP A 8 13.26 3.62 6.72
N THR A 9 13.77 2.74 5.84
CA THR A 9 12.97 2.07 4.81
C THR A 9 11.67 1.62 5.46
N SER A 10 10.53 2.11 4.96
CA SER A 10 9.22 1.75 5.51
C SER A 10 9.15 0.23 5.66
N SER A 11 8.98 -0.24 6.89
CA SER A 11 8.91 -1.65 7.19
C SER A 11 7.81 -2.32 6.36
N ALA A 12 8.01 -3.58 5.99
CA ALA A 12 7.15 -4.27 5.02
C ALA A 12 5.67 -4.32 5.47
N ASP A 13 5.41 -4.29 6.79
CA ASP A 13 4.07 -4.21 7.36
C ASP A 13 3.38 -2.87 7.05
N LEU A 14 4.11 -1.75 7.04
CA LEU A 14 3.54 -0.44 6.73
C LEU A 14 3.05 -0.33 5.28
N ILE A 15 3.71 -1.02 4.34
CA ILE A 15 3.23 -1.12 2.96
C ILE A 15 2.03 -2.07 2.91
N ALA A 16 2.14 -3.27 3.50
CA ALA A 16 1.08 -4.29 3.42
C ALA A 16 -0.24 -3.84 4.08
N GLY A 17 -0.15 -3.13 5.20
CA GLY A 17 -1.28 -2.58 5.95
C GLY A 17 -1.73 -1.18 5.51
N PHE A 18 -1.09 -0.56 4.52
CA PHE A 18 -1.41 0.82 4.15
C PHE A 18 -2.84 0.97 3.62
N PRO A 19 -3.67 1.88 4.18
CA PRO A 19 -5.06 2.06 3.77
C PRO A 19 -5.18 2.93 2.51
N PHE A 20 -4.66 2.43 1.38
CA PHE A 20 -4.61 3.20 0.13
C PHE A 20 -5.99 3.81 -0.24
N PRO A 21 -6.12 5.15 -0.35
CA PRO A 21 -7.42 5.82 -0.21
C PRO A 21 -8.15 6.02 -1.56
N PHE A 22 -7.55 5.62 -2.68
CA PHE A 22 -8.05 5.93 -4.02
C PHE A 22 -8.73 4.72 -4.66
N PRO A 23 -10.07 4.66 -4.68
CA PRO A 23 -10.79 3.62 -5.41
C PRO A 23 -10.76 3.85 -6.93
N GLU A 24 -10.65 5.10 -7.37
CA GLU A 24 -10.69 5.54 -8.76
C GLU A 24 -9.50 6.47 -9.07
N ASP A 25 -9.23 6.70 -10.36
CA ASP A 25 -8.16 7.58 -10.85
C ASP A 25 -8.49 9.07 -10.72
N ARG A 26 -9.62 9.39 -10.08
CA ARG A 26 -10.09 10.75 -9.78
C ARG A 26 -10.60 10.81 -8.35
N TYR A 27 -10.36 11.94 -7.69
CA TYR A 27 -10.84 12.15 -6.32
C TYR A 27 -11.85 13.30 -6.23
N ARG A 28 -13.00 13.03 -5.60
CA ARG A 28 -14.01 14.03 -5.25
C ARG A 28 -14.54 13.74 -3.85
N TYR A 29 -15.02 14.78 -3.16
CA TYR A 29 -15.70 14.59 -1.89
C TYR A 29 -17.00 13.80 -2.08
N SER A 30 -17.16 12.78 -1.26
CA SER A 30 -18.37 11.96 -1.17
C SER A 30 -18.63 11.60 0.29
N THR A 31 -19.83 11.07 0.57
CA THR A 31 -20.11 10.44 1.87
C THR A 31 -19.53 9.03 1.85
N ASN A 32 -18.21 8.91 1.99
CA ASN A 32 -17.47 7.65 1.92
C ASN A 32 -17.48 6.87 3.25
N VAL A 33 -18.67 6.70 3.83
CA VAL A 33 -18.86 6.04 5.13
C VAL A 33 -19.37 4.62 4.92
N GLU A 34 -18.73 3.66 5.59
CA GLU A 34 -19.06 2.23 5.52
C GLU A 34 -19.03 1.58 6.93
N PRO A 35 -19.67 0.43 7.15
CA PRO A 35 -19.51 -0.32 8.39
C PRO A 35 -18.03 -0.66 8.65
N ALA A 36 -17.58 -0.54 9.90
CA ALA A 36 -16.22 -0.89 10.29
C ALA A 36 -16.04 -2.40 10.56
N GLY A 37 -14.78 -2.85 10.67
CA GLY A 37 -14.41 -4.22 11.02
C GLY A 37 -14.31 -5.20 9.84
N ALA A 38 -14.66 -4.79 8.62
CA ALA A 38 -14.41 -5.58 7.43
C ALA A 38 -13.01 -5.34 6.88
N SER A 39 -12.25 -6.40 6.56
CA SER A 39 -10.96 -6.26 5.90
C SER A 39 -11.12 -5.79 4.44
N VAL A 40 -10.30 -4.84 4.02
CA VAL A 40 -10.26 -4.26 2.67
C VAL A 40 -8.98 -4.72 1.98
N PRO A 41 -9.04 -5.55 0.93
CA PRO A 41 -7.87 -5.97 0.19
C PRO A 41 -7.29 -4.82 -0.64
N THR A 42 -5.98 -4.79 -0.77
CA THR A 42 -5.23 -3.82 -1.59
C THR A 42 -4.23 -4.56 -2.48
N ALA A 43 -3.56 -3.82 -3.37
CA ALA A 43 -2.53 -4.40 -4.23
C ALA A 43 -1.28 -4.90 -3.46
N ALA A 44 -1.11 -4.52 -2.20
CA ALA A 44 0.05 -4.89 -1.39
C ALA A 44 -0.29 -5.70 -0.13
N GLY A 45 -1.57 -5.88 0.19
CA GLY A 45 -2.01 -6.56 1.41
C GLY A 45 -3.49 -6.28 1.70
N ALA A 46 -3.79 -5.92 2.94
CA ALA A 46 -5.15 -5.58 3.37
C ALA A 46 -5.12 -4.74 4.66
N TRP A 47 -6.21 -4.01 4.93
CA TRP A 47 -6.34 -3.20 6.14
C TRP A 47 -7.78 -3.24 6.68
N GLY A 48 -7.97 -2.78 7.91
CA GLY A 48 -9.31 -2.53 8.46
C GLY A 48 -10.04 -3.76 9.03
N GLY A 49 -9.34 -4.87 9.26
CA GLY A 49 -9.91 -6.04 9.95
C GLY A 49 -10.30 -5.77 11.41
N SER A 50 -9.78 -4.70 12.01
CA SER A 50 -10.05 -4.26 13.39
C SER A 50 -10.38 -2.76 13.42
N ILE A 51 -10.96 -2.29 14.53
CA ILE A 51 -11.20 -0.86 14.78
C ILE A 51 -9.89 -0.16 15.18
N ILE A 52 -9.15 -0.77 16.09
CA ILE A 52 -7.82 -0.32 16.49
C ILE A 52 -6.79 -1.14 15.73
N ASP A 53 -5.85 -0.45 15.10
CA ASP A 53 -4.74 -1.04 14.37
C ASP A 53 -3.43 -0.71 15.08
N ILE A 54 -2.63 -1.75 15.35
CA ILE A 54 -1.31 -1.64 15.98
C ILE A 54 -0.28 -2.12 14.98
N ASP A 55 0.53 -1.20 14.47
CA ASP A 55 1.62 -1.49 13.54
C ASP A 55 2.99 -1.42 14.22
N SER A 56 4.05 -1.59 13.44
CA SER A 56 5.44 -1.47 13.92
C SER A 56 5.81 -0.09 14.49
N GLU A 57 5.00 0.95 14.27
CA GLU A 57 5.27 2.32 14.72
C GLU A 57 4.67 2.62 16.10
N TYR A 58 3.92 1.69 16.69
CA TYR A 58 3.21 1.84 17.95
C TYR A 58 4.00 2.59 19.03
N HIS A 59 5.20 2.11 19.38
CA HIS A 59 6.02 2.75 20.42
C HIS A 59 6.51 4.14 20.06
N ARG A 60 6.86 4.37 18.79
CA ARG A 60 7.36 5.66 18.32
C ARG A 60 6.25 6.69 18.37
N GLU A 61 5.07 6.37 17.85
CA GLU A 61 3.93 7.29 17.80
C GLU A 61 3.44 7.64 19.21
N LEU A 62 3.37 6.66 20.13
CA LEU A 62 3.02 6.94 21.52
C LEU A 62 4.04 7.84 22.22
N SER A 63 5.33 7.67 21.91
CA SER A 63 6.39 8.56 22.42
C SER A 63 6.29 9.97 21.85
N GLU A 64 5.96 10.11 20.55
CA GLU A 64 5.75 11.40 19.90
C GLU A 64 4.53 12.13 20.50
N ARG A 65 3.42 11.41 20.71
CA ARG A 65 2.24 11.93 21.42
C ARG A 65 2.58 12.44 22.81
N ALA A 66 3.33 11.67 23.59
CA ALA A 66 3.74 12.09 24.94
C ALA A 66 4.55 13.39 24.90
N ALA A 67 5.52 13.49 23.98
CA ALA A 67 6.32 14.70 23.81
C ALA A 67 5.48 15.92 23.40
N ILE A 68 4.50 15.74 22.51
CA ILE A 68 3.59 16.82 22.09
C ILE A 68 2.72 17.29 23.26
N LEU A 69 2.15 16.36 24.04
CA LEU A 69 1.30 16.68 25.19
C LEU A 69 2.08 17.36 26.32
N ASP A 70 3.36 17.03 26.49
CA ASP A 70 4.24 17.68 27.45
C ASP A 70 4.59 19.11 27.04
N ALA A 71 4.79 19.33 25.73
CA ALA A 71 5.10 20.63 25.16
C ALA A 71 3.87 21.56 25.09
N ASP A 72 2.70 21.02 24.76
CA ASP A 72 1.48 21.78 24.53
C ASP A 72 0.25 21.07 25.12
N ARG A 73 -0.22 21.62 26.24
CA ARG A 73 -1.38 21.07 26.95
C ARG A 73 -2.70 21.31 26.21
N THR A 74 -2.76 22.23 25.24
CA THR A 74 -4.00 22.53 24.50
C THR A 74 -4.42 21.39 23.56
N ARG A 75 -3.53 20.42 23.32
CA ARG A 75 -3.80 19.20 22.57
C ARG A 75 -4.70 18.20 23.30
N HIS A 76 -4.97 18.44 24.58
CA HIS A 76 -5.93 17.68 25.39
C HIS A 76 -6.90 18.64 26.08
N ALA A 77 -8.19 18.30 26.00
CA ALA A 77 -9.24 19.03 26.69
C ALA A 77 -10.37 18.08 27.03
N VAL A 78 -10.95 18.25 28.21
CA VAL A 78 -12.16 17.54 28.65
C VAL A 78 -13.03 18.56 29.37
N LEU A 79 -14.14 18.97 28.77
CA LEU A 79 -15.12 19.82 29.46
C LEU A 79 -15.78 19.01 30.60
N PRO A 80 -16.17 19.65 31.72
CA PRO A 80 -16.60 18.91 32.92
C PRO A 80 -17.75 17.91 32.70
N HIS A 81 -18.69 18.19 31.80
CA HIS A 81 -19.80 17.29 31.49
C HIS A 81 -19.38 16.06 30.67
N MET A 82 -18.19 16.07 30.08
CA MET A 82 -17.66 14.98 29.26
C MET A 82 -16.93 13.89 30.06
N VAL A 83 -16.71 14.08 31.37
CA VAL A 83 -16.02 13.08 32.21
C VAL A 83 -16.64 11.68 32.08
N PRO A 84 -17.97 11.47 32.08
CA PRO A 84 -18.53 10.14 31.83
C PRO A 84 -18.15 9.54 30.46
N ALA A 85 -18.09 10.37 29.41
CA ALA A 85 -17.69 9.94 28.08
C ALA A 85 -16.21 9.53 28.00
N THR A 86 -15.34 10.12 28.81
CA THR A 86 -13.92 9.73 28.89
C THR A 86 -13.72 8.32 29.44
N TRP A 87 -14.49 7.94 30.48
CA TRP A 87 -14.49 6.59 31.04
C TRP A 87 -15.03 5.56 30.04
N ASP A 88 -16.13 5.91 29.37
CA ASP A 88 -16.78 5.07 28.37
C ASP A 88 -15.87 4.84 27.14
N ALA A 89 -15.21 5.90 26.66
CA ALA A 89 -14.20 5.84 25.62
C ALA A 89 -13.02 4.94 26.03
N MET A 90 -12.46 5.14 27.24
CA MET A 90 -11.37 4.32 27.74
C MET A 90 -11.73 2.84 27.78
N LEU A 91 -12.87 2.49 28.37
CA LEU A 91 -13.29 1.09 28.49
C LEU A 91 -13.59 0.48 27.11
N THR A 92 -14.19 1.25 26.21
CA THR A 92 -14.42 0.83 24.82
C THR A 92 -13.10 0.54 24.11
N LEU A 93 -12.12 1.44 24.19
CA LEU A 93 -10.81 1.28 23.56
C LEU A 93 -10.00 0.13 24.16
N MET A 94 -10.04 -0.10 25.48
CA MET A 94 -9.42 -1.28 26.09
C MET A 94 -9.99 -2.59 25.50
N ARG A 95 -11.30 -2.66 25.26
CA ARG A 95 -11.91 -3.83 24.62
C ARG A 95 -11.47 -3.99 23.17
N GLU A 96 -11.43 -2.91 22.40
CA GLU A 96 -10.96 -2.95 21.01
C GLU A 96 -9.47 -3.33 20.91
N LEU A 97 -8.64 -2.88 21.86
CA LEU A 97 -7.25 -3.28 21.99
C LEU A 97 -7.11 -4.79 22.28
N VAL A 98 -7.92 -5.35 23.16
CA VAL A 98 -7.96 -6.82 23.40
C VAL A 98 -8.42 -7.57 22.17
N ILE A 99 -9.37 -7.05 21.41
CA ILE A 99 -9.82 -7.67 20.15
C ILE A 99 -8.68 -7.66 19.12
N ALA A 100 -7.95 -6.56 19.01
CA ALA A 100 -6.85 -6.41 18.06
C ALA A 100 -5.62 -7.26 18.45
N ARG A 101 -5.29 -7.35 19.74
CA ARG A 101 -4.09 -8.02 20.27
C ARG A 101 -4.37 -8.88 21.51
N PRO A 102 -5.19 -9.94 21.38
CA PRO A 102 -5.55 -10.82 22.50
C PRO A 102 -4.35 -11.65 23.01
N ASP A 103 -3.27 -11.70 22.24
CA ASP A 103 -2.02 -12.38 22.57
C ASP A 103 -1.21 -11.65 23.65
N VAL A 104 -1.36 -10.33 23.78
CA VAL A 104 -0.52 -9.46 24.64
C VAL A 104 -1.33 -8.42 25.44
N MET A 105 -2.65 -8.39 25.30
CA MET A 105 -3.53 -7.47 26.03
C MET A 105 -4.73 -8.20 26.62
N ALA A 106 -5.12 -7.82 27.85
CA ALA A 106 -6.23 -8.42 28.56
C ALA A 106 -6.98 -7.39 29.40
N LEU A 107 -8.30 -7.58 29.50
CA LEU A 107 -9.19 -6.78 30.35
C LEU A 107 -10.14 -7.72 31.10
N ASP A 108 -9.97 -7.78 32.42
CA ASP A 108 -10.79 -8.61 33.31
C ASP A 108 -11.63 -7.75 34.24
N ALA A 109 -12.88 -8.15 34.46
CA ALA A 109 -13.77 -7.52 35.45
C ALA A 109 -13.99 -8.45 36.65
N ALA A 110 -13.63 -8.00 37.84
CA ALA A 110 -13.87 -8.73 39.08
C ALA A 110 -15.30 -8.48 39.62
N PRO A 111 -15.89 -9.42 40.38
CA PRO A 111 -17.25 -9.28 40.93
C PRO A 111 -17.46 -8.10 41.88
N ASP A 112 -16.38 -7.54 42.43
CA ASP A 112 -16.38 -6.39 43.34
C ASP A 112 -16.35 -5.03 42.60
N GLY A 113 -16.45 -5.05 41.27
CA GLY A 113 -16.41 -3.86 40.42
C GLY A 113 -15.01 -3.35 40.12
N MET A 114 -13.95 -4.08 40.49
CA MET A 114 -12.58 -3.78 40.10
C MET A 114 -12.28 -4.30 38.69
N TRP A 115 -11.68 -3.48 37.85
CA TRP A 115 -11.16 -3.86 36.55
C TRP A 115 -9.66 -4.10 36.63
N HIS A 116 -9.15 -5.06 35.86
CA HIS A 116 -7.74 -5.34 35.70
C HIS A 116 -7.37 -5.25 34.21
N TRP A 117 -6.63 -4.21 33.86
CA TRP A 117 -6.12 -3.95 32.52
C TRP A 117 -4.65 -4.33 32.42
N ARG A 118 -4.30 -5.08 31.37
CA ARG A 118 -2.93 -5.47 31.04
C ARG A 118 -2.63 -5.14 29.60
N ASN A 119 -1.53 -4.44 29.38
CA ASN A 119 -0.95 -4.19 28.06
C ASN A 119 0.54 -4.54 28.13
N GLU A 120 0.90 -5.74 27.68
CA GLU A 120 2.26 -6.26 27.79
C GLU A 120 3.25 -5.53 26.88
N LEU A 121 2.79 -4.97 25.76
CA LEU A 121 3.65 -4.17 24.86
C LEU A 121 4.23 -2.96 25.61
N LEU A 122 3.44 -2.32 26.46
CA LEU A 122 3.85 -1.14 27.24
C LEU A 122 4.27 -1.46 28.68
N GLY A 123 4.22 -2.73 29.09
CA GLY A 123 4.48 -3.14 30.48
C GLY A 123 3.46 -2.60 31.49
N ILE A 124 2.21 -2.36 31.06
CA ILE A 124 1.15 -1.83 31.92
C ILE A 124 0.41 -3.00 32.59
N ASP A 125 0.31 -2.92 33.92
CA ASP A 125 -0.55 -3.75 34.78
C ASP A 125 -1.31 -2.80 35.73
N GLN A 126 -2.56 -2.48 35.38
CA GLN A 126 -3.37 -1.47 36.07
C GLN A 126 -4.66 -2.08 36.62
N ARG A 127 -4.91 -1.85 37.91
CA ARG A 127 -6.21 -2.10 38.54
C ARG A 127 -6.93 -0.79 38.75
N PHE A 128 -8.19 -0.70 38.35
CA PHE A 128 -8.97 0.53 38.47
C PHE A 128 -10.45 0.25 38.71
N ARG A 129 -11.17 1.22 39.27
CA ARG A 129 -12.63 1.18 39.39
C ARG A 129 -13.23 2.19 38.43
N TYR A 130 -14.12 1.72 37.56
CA TYR A 130 -14.79 2.57 36.58
C TYR A 130 -15.54 3.72 37.27
N GLY A 131 -15.26 4.96 36.85
CA GLY A 131 -15.83 6.18 37.43
C GLY A 131 -15.06 6.74 38.64
N ASP A 132 -14.03 6.05 39.15
CA ASP A 132 -13.20 6.50 40.26
C ASP A 132 -11.81 6.91 39.77
N GLY A 133 -11.64 8.20 39.49
CA GLY A 133 -10.39 8.76 38.96
C GLY A 133 -9.19 8.62 39.90
N THR A 134 -9.41 8.36 41.20
CA THR A 134 -8.31 8.15 42.15
C THR A 134 -7.60 6.81 41.97
N THR A 135 -8.16 5.92 41.14
CA THR A 135 -7.63 4.59 40.86
C THR A 135 -6.86 4.49 39.54
N LEU A 136 -6.72 5.61 38.81
CA LEU A 136 -5.91 5.72 37.59
C LEU A 136 -4.73 6.68 37.80
N PRO A 137 -3.62 6.50 37.07
CA PRO A 137 -2.47 7.40 37.15
C PRO A 137 -2.68 8.73 36.41
N ASP A 138 -3.63 8.82 35.49
CA ASP A 138 -4.00 10.04 34.75
C ASP A 138 -5.52 10.05 34.49
N GLU A 139 -6.03 11.17 33.98
CA GLU A 139 -7.40 11.31 33.51
C GLU A 139 -7.73 10.22 32.45
N PRO A 140 -8.91 9.57 32.50
CA PRO A 140 -9.22 8.39 31.68
C PRO A 140 -8.91 8.52 30.19
N LEU A 141 -9.25 9.66 29.57
CA LEU A 141 -9.00 9.87 28.14
C LEU A 141 -7.50 10.02 27.84
N ARG A 142 -6.74 10.77 28.65
CA ARG A 142 -5.27 10.83 28.52
C ARG A 142 -4.63 9.46 28.73
N TYR A 143 -5.08 8.73 29.75
CA TYR A 143 -4.55 7.42 30.10
C TYR A 143 -4.68 6.44 28.93
N ILE A 144 -5.85 6.36 28.30
CA ILE A 144 -6.03 5.46 27.15
C ILE A 144 -5.39 5.99 25.86
N ALA A 145 -5.36 7.31 25.65
CA ALA A 145 -4.69 7.93 24.51
C ALA A 145 -3.18 7.66 24.53
N SER A 146 -2.57 7.42 25.70
CA SER A 146 -1.17 6.98 25.78
C SER A 146 -0.92 5.53 25.32
N GLN A 147 -1.96 4.83 24.85
CA GLN A 147 -1.92 3.39 24.52
C GLN A 147 -2.55 3.06 23.17
N VAL A 148 -3.05 4.04 22.41
CA VAL A 148 -3.63 3.86 21.06
C VAL A 148 -2.93 4.79 20.08
N GLN A 149 -2.84 4.46 18.80
CA GLN A 149 -2.17 5.32 17.79
C GLN A 149 -3.10 6.39 17.23
N GLU A 150 -4.40 6.23 17.44
CA GLU A 150 -5.47 7.12 17.03
C GLU A 150 -5.45 8.41 17.82
N ASP A 151 -5.64 9.55 17.16
CA ASP A 151 -6.16 10.74 17.83
C ASP A 151 -7.64 10.53 18.16
N ILE A 152 -8.12 11.11 19.27
CA ILE A 152 -9.46 10.85 19.80
C ILE A 152 -10.21 12.17 19.97
N ALA A 153 -11.37 12.30 19.34
CA ALA A 153 -12.34 13.35 19.64
C ALA A 153 -13.65 12.74 20.16
N LEU A 154 -14.22 13.33 21.21
CA LEU A 154 -15.50 12.95 21.77
C LEU A 154 -16.50 14.08 21.53
N LEU A 155 -17.58 13.73 20.84
CA LEU A 155 -18.63 14.67 20.48
C LEU A 155 -19.84 14.47 21.39
N ASP A 156 -20.22 15.53 22.10
CA ASP A 156 -21.50 15.60 22.79
C ASP A 156 -22.63 15.81 21.79
N GLN A 157 -23.76 15.13 22.00
CA GLN A 157 -24.97 15.32 21.20
C GLN A 157 -26.02 16.04 22.03
N ARG A 158 -26.16 17.36 21.80
CA ARG A 158 -27.15 18.21 22.46
C ARG A 158 -27.80 19.16 21.46
N ASN A 159 -29.02 19.59 21.76
CA ASN A 159 -29.75 20.60 20.97
C ASN A 159 -29.77 20.30 19.46
N GLU A 160 -30.02 19.03 19.10
CA GLU A 160 -30.03 18.55 17.70
C GLU A 160 -28.71 18.75 16.93
N SER A 161 -27.59 18.92 17.64
CA SER A 161 -26.26 19.14 17.07
C SER A 161 -25.20 18.29 17.77
N LEU A 162 -24.02 18.20 17.15
CA LEU A 162 -22.82 17.58 17.72
C LEU A 162 -21.78 18.66 18.03
N TYR A 163 -21.11 18.55 19.18
CA TYR A 163 -20.08 19.49 19.64
C TYR A 163 -18.83 18.75 20.09
N VAL A 164 -17.66 19.20 19.66
CA VAL A 164 -16.39 18.58 20.08
C VAL A 164 -16.02 19.14 21.46
N ASP A 165 -16.31 18.39 22.51
CA ASP A 165 -16.21 18.89 23.90
C ASP A 165 -15.11 18.16 24.72
N ALA A 166 -14.56 17.08 24.19
CA ALA A 166 -13.40 16.42 24.78
C ALA A 166 -12.54 15.75 23.70
N GLY A 167 -11.25 15.55 23.97
CA GLY A 167 -10.34 14.93 23.01
C GLY A 167 -8.87 14.96 23.42
N VAL A 168 -8.09 14.13 22.72
CA VAL A 168 -6.62 14.14 22.68
C VAL A 168 -6.23 14.12 21.20
N ILE A 169 -5.75 15.24 20.70
CA ILE A 169 -5.40 15.44 19.29
C ILE A 169 -3.97 15.93 19.19
N THR A 170 -3.07 15.02 18.82
CA THR A 170 -1.62 15.29 18.71
C THR A 170 -1.10 15.24 17.29
N PHE A 171 -1.80 14.56 16.39
CA PHE A 171 -1.38 14.31 15.02
C PHE A 171 -2.29 15.05 14.03
N ALA A 172 -2.68 16.28 14.34
CA ALA A 172 -3.62 17.05 13.51
C ALA A 172 -3.10 17.31 12.08
N ALA A 173 -4.01 17.42 11.13
CA ALA A 173 -3.74 17.72 9.72
C ALA A 173 -4.12 19.18 9.37
N ASP A 174 -3.31 20.15 9.81
CA ASP A 174 -3.49 21.59 9.58
C ASP A 174 -4.79 22.16 10.19
N TRP A 175 -5.09 21.73 11.42
CA TRP A 175 -6.16 22.27 12.27
C TRP A 175 -5.74 22.28 13.74
N SER A 176 -6.47 23.05 14.57
CA SER A 176 -6.19 23.23 16.00
C SER A 176 -7.34 22.69 16.84
N PHE A 177 -7.07 21.64 17.61
CA PHE A 177 -8.06 21.12 18.54
C PHE A 177 -8.37 22.12 19.65
N GLY A 178 -7.36 22.79 20.20
CA GLY A 178 -7.54 23.81 21.24
C GLY A 178 -8.44 24.96 20.82
N PHE A 179 -8.45 25.31 19.53
CA PHE A 179 -9.38 26.27 18.94
C PHE A 179 -10.81 25.71 18.79
N ASP A 180 -10.94 24.45 18.37
CA ASP A 180 -12.23 23.83 18.03
C ASP A 180 -13.04 23.33 19.26
N VAL A 181 -12.44 23.27 20.46
CA VAL A 181 -13.15 22.83 21.68
C VAL A 181 -14.40 23.67 21.93
N GLY A 182 -15.54 22.99 22.06
CA GLY A 182 -16.86 23.59 22.29
C GLY A 182 -17.59 24.04 21.01
N MET A 183 -16.94 23.94 19.84
CA MET A 183 -17.59 24.26 18.56
C MET A 183 -18.49 23.13 18.08
N SER A 184 -19.54 23.49 17.36
CA SER A 184 -20.44 22.54 16.71
C SER A 184 -19.82 21.94 15.45
N PHE A 185 -20.32 20.77 15.04
CA PHE A 185 -19.94 20.10 13.80
C PHE A 185 -20.04 21.03 12.57
N LEU A 186 -21.04 21.91 12.52
CA LEU A 186 -21.21 22.83 11.39
C LEU A 186 -20.23 24.01 11.41
N GLU A 187 -19.79 24.45 12.59
CA GLU A 187 -18.81 25.52 12.77
C GLU A 187 -17.42 25.04 12.36
N ILE A 188 -16.99 23.89 12.91
CA ILE A 188 -15.69 23.27 12.62
C ILE A 188 -15.52 23.02 11.12
N HIS A 189 -16.57 22.53 10.45
CA HIS A 189 -16.53 22.25 9.01
C HIS A 189 -16.81 23.46 8.11
N GLY A 190 -16.88 24.68 8.68
CA GLY A 190 -17.06 25.92 7.92
C GLY A 190 -16.03 26.18 6.82
N PRO A 191 -14.72 25.92 7.04
CA PRO A 191 -13.66 26.17 6.05
C PRO A 191 -13.64 25.21 4.84
N VAL A 192 -14.34 24.08 4.88
CA VAL A 192 -14.20 23.04 3.83
C VAL A 192 -14.86 23.48 2.50
N PRO A 193 -14.11 23.61 1.39
CA PRO A 193 -14.62 24.14 0.13
C PRO A 193 -15.59 23.17 -0.54
N ARG A 194 -16.56 23.70 -1.29
CA ARG A 194 -17.59 22.97 -2.08
C ARG A 194 -18.58 22.11 -1.27
N VAL A 195 -18.32 21.80 -0.01
CA VAL A 195 -19.11 20.80 0.74
C VAL A 195 -20.48 21.34 1.20
N ARG A 196 -20.58 22.63 1.53
CA ARG A 196 -21.86 23.28 1.87
C ARG A 196 -22.87 23.26 0.70
N LYS A 197 -22.39 23.46 -0.53
CA LYS A 197 -23.25 23.47 -1.74
C LYS A 197 -23.74 22.06 -2.14
N MET A 198 -23.03 21.01 -1.73
CA MET A 198 -23.33 19.61 -2.07
C MET A 198 -24.15 18.86 -1.01
N GLY A 199 -24.45 19.50 0.14
CA GLY A 199 -25.22 18.93 1.24
C GLY A 199 -24.53 17.76 1.97
N VAL A 200 -23.24 17.53 1.72
CA VAL A 200 -22.51 16.38 2.28
C VAL A 200 -22.33 16.52 3.80
N ILE A 201 -21.96 17.72 4.29
CA ILE A 201 -21.84 18.01 5.73
C ILE A 201 -23.17 17.76 6.45
N THR A 202 -24.28 18.26 5.91
CA THR A 202 -25.60 18.08 6.53
C THR A 202 -26.01 16.61 6.59
N ARG A 203 -25.77 15.84 5.52
CA ARG A 203 -26.02 14.38 5.54
C ARG A 203 -25.15 13.65 6.55
N ALA A 204 -23.86 14.01 6.63
CA ALA A 204 -22.94 13.44 7.61
C ALA A 204 -23.40 13.77 9.04
N HIS A 205 -23.79 15.01 9.31
CA HIS A 205 -24.31 15.44 10.60
C HIS A 205 -25.52 14.61 11.04
N GLU A 206 -26.51 14.46 10.16
CA GLU A 206 -27.71 13.66 10.43
C GLU A 206 -27.42 12.17 10.59
N PHE A 207 -26.45 11.64 9.83
CA PHE A 207 -26.00 10.26 9.97
C PHE A 207 -25.36 10.03 11.35
N LEU A 208 -24.43 10.89 11.76
CA LEU A 208 -23.72 10.80 13.04
C LEU A 208 -24.69 10.83 14.22
N LYS A 209 -25.67 11.74 14.18
CA LYS A 209 -26.73 11.85 15.21
C LYS A 209 -27.55 10.57 15.40
N ARG A 210 -27.59 9.69 14.39
CA ARG A 210 -28.36 8.44 14.39
C ARG A 210 -27.51 7.20 14.65
N LEU A 211 -26.19 7.34 14.80
CA LEU A 211 -25.30 6.23 15.13
C LEU A 211 -25.78 5.49 16.39
N GLN A 212 -25.83 4.17 16.28
CA GLN A 212 -26.23 3.27 17.36
C GLN A 212 -25.00 2.61 17.99
N PRO A 213 -25.03 2.30 19.30
CA PRO A 213 -23.99 1.52 19.93
C PRO A 213 -23.77 0.18 19.22
N HIS A 214 -22.54 -0.34 19.28
CA HIS A 214 -22.13 -1.63 18.67
C HIS A 214 -22.29 -1.70 17.14
N ARG A 215 -22.48 -0.57 16.46
CA ARG A 215 -22.47 -0.45 15.00
C ARG A 215 -21.47 0.62 14.56
N PRO A 216 -20.16 0.34 14.72
CA PRO A 216 -19.14 1.29 14.32
C PRO A 216 -19.11 1.45 12.80
N TYR A 217 -18.87 2.66 12.36
CA TYR A 217 -18.64 2.98 10.96
C TYR A 217 -17.23 3.53 10.80
N ARG A 218 -16.73 3.52 9.58
CA ARG A 218 -15.47 4.17 9.23
C ARG A 218 -15.53 4.89 7.90
N ARG A 219 -14.54 5.74 7.68
CA ARG A 219 -14.25 6.38 6.40
C ARG A 219 -12.77 6.64 6.27
N THR A 220 -12.32 6.96 5.07
CA THR A 220 -10.97 7.46 4.82
C THR A 220 -10.96 8.95 4.54
N ASN A 221 -9.92 9.64 5.01
CA ASN A 221 -9.53 10.96 4.57
C ASN A 221 -8.06 10.92 4.15
N TRP A 222 -7.62 11.88 3.35
CA TRP A 222 -6.22 11.89 2.91
C TRP A 222 -5.71 13.30 2.65
N THR A 223 -4.40 13.48 2.76
CA THR A 223 -3.66 14.64 2.28
C THR A 223 -2.22 14.21 1.93
N MET A 224 -1.32 15.16 1.69
CA MET A 224 0.11 14.88 1.63
C MET A 224 0.83 15.67 2.72
N THR A 225 1.90 15.08 3.23
CA THR A 225 2.73 15.67 4.29
C THR A 225 4.20 15.58 3.87
N ILE A 226 5.00 16.56 4.29
CA ILE A 226 6.43 16.59 4.01
C ILE A 226 7.17 16.13 5.27
N GLY A 227 8.09 15.20 5.08
CA GLY A 227 8.68 14.42 6.15
C GLY A 227 7.71 13.44 6.79
N ARG A 228 8.25 12.60 7.67
CA ARG A 228 7.51 11.61 8.47
C ARG A 228 6.89 12.25 9.71
N ARG A 229 6.20 13.40 9.53
CA ARG A 229 5.71 14.24 10.63
C ARG A 229 4.23 13.98 10.90
N LEU A 230 3.90 13.57 12.12
CA LEU A 230 2.50 13.36 12.51
C LEU A 230 1.83 14.65 12.97
N ASP A 231 2.54 15.49 13.74
CA ASP A 231 2.05 16.80 14.16
C ASP A 231 2.28 17.87 13.07
N VAL A 232 1.27 18.05 12.21
CA VAL A 232 1.19 19.20 11.30
C VAL A 232 0.03 20.12 11.70
N SER A 233 -0.14 20.32 13.00
CA SER A 233 -1.12 21.24 13.59
C SER A 233 -0.82 22.70 13.28
N THR A 234 -1.83 23.56 13.43
CA THR A 234 -1.67 25.01 13.25
C THR A 234 -0.70 25.62 14.27
N GLU A 235 -0.64 25.08 15.49
CA GLU A 235 0.27 25.48 16.57
C GLU A 235 1.74 25.33 16.15
N GLY A 236 2.06 24.25 15.43
CA GLY A 236 3.41 23.97 14.93
C GLY A 236 3.73 24.60 13.57
N TYR A 237 2.88 25.44 12.99
CA TYR A 237 3.02 25.93 11.60
C TYR A 237 4.42 26.47 11.25
N PRO A 238 5.11 27.27 12.10
CA PRO A 238 6.46 27.74 11.78
C PRO A 238 7.49 26.62 11.54
N ASP A 239 7.28 25.43 12.12
CA ASP A 239 8.21 24.30 12.08
C ASP A 239 8.01 23.37 10.88
N TRP A 240 6.87 23.43 10.20
CA TRP A 240 6.53 22.55 9.07
C TRP A 240 5.99 23.29 7.84
N GLY A 241 5.41 24.48 8.01
CA GLY A 241 4.89 25.30 6.91
C GLY A 241 5.92 25.63 5.83
N PRO A 242 7.16 26.04 6.19
CA PRO A 242 8.23 26.32 5.22
C PRO A 242 8.61 25.12 4.34
N ASP A 243 8.37 23.88 4.80
CA ASP A 243 8.71 22.68 4.05
C ASP A 243 7.96 22.62 2.71
N ARG A 244 6.74 23.18 2.64
CA ARG A 244 5.91 23.25 1.42
C ARG A 244 6.57 24.01 0.27
N ASP A 245 7.44 24.98 0.57
CA ASP A 245 8.23 25.70 -0.42
C ASP A 245 9.57 24.99 -0.68
N MET A 246 10.23 24.52 0.38
CA MET A 246 11.51 23.81 0.31
C MET A 246 11.44 22.57 -0.60
N ILE A 247 10.35 21.81 -0.53
CA ILE A 247 10.19 20.57 -1.30
C ILE A 247 10.17 20.79 -2.82
N GLY A 248 9.93 22.02 -3.29
CA GLY A 248 10.05 22.38 -4.70
C GLY A 248 11.49 22.40 -5.22
N HIS A 249 12.48 22.40 -4.33
CA HIS A 249 13.89 22.65 -4.66
C HIS A 249 14.85 21.49 -4.37
N VAL A 250 14.39 20.44 -3.67
CA VAL A 250 15.18 19.22 -3.44
C VAL A 250 15.33 18.39 -4.72
N ASP A 251 16.29 17.47 -4.75
CA ASP A 251 16.42 16.50 -5.85
C ASP A 251 15.30 15.44 -5.85
N ASP A 252 15.18 14.64 -6.90
CA ASP A 252 14.09 13.67 -7.03
C ASP A 252 14.19 12.50 -6.05
N ALA A 253 15.39 12.09 -5.64
CA ALA A 253 15.53 11.02 -4.65
C ALA A 253 15.06 11.50 -3.28
N GLU A 254 15.44 12.72 -2.89
CA GLU A 254 14.99 13.37 -1.67
C GLU A 254 13.50 13.69 -1.72
N PHE A 255 12.96 14.12 -2.87
CA PHE A 255 11.53 14.35 -3.05
C PHE A 255 10.70 13.08 -2.76
N GLY A 256 11.11 11.94 -3.32
CA GLY A 256 10.45 10.65 -3.09
C GLY A 256 10.45 10.19 -1.63
N ARG A 257 11.54 10.46 -0.91
CA ARG A 257 11.69 10.17 0.53
C ARG A 257 10.84 11.07 1.41
N LEU A 258 10.82 12.37 1.10
CA LEU A 258 10.23 13.36 1.99
C LEU A 258 8.72 13.51 1.79
N VAL A 259 8.22 13.38 0.57
CA VAL A 259 6.78 13.53 0.34
C VAL A 259 6.07 12.23 0.74
N HIS A 260 5.13 12.34 1.67
CA HIS A 260 4.33 11.22 2.16
C HIS A 260 2.87 11.37 1.73
N LEU A 261 2.26 10.27 1.28
CA LEU A 261 0.81 10.16 1.26
C LEU A 261 0.35 9.94 2.70
N ARG A 262 -0.45 10.87 3.21
CA ARG A 262 -1.04 10.83 4.55
C ARG A 262 -2.48 10.37 4.45
N VAL A 263 -2.83 9.28 5.12
CA VAL A 263 -4.19 8.75 5.13
C VAL A 263 -4.69 8.67 6.57
N GLU A 264 -5.93 9.10 6.78
CA GLU A 264 -6.62 8.92 8.04
C GLU A 264 -7.71 7.86 7.86
N VAL A 265 -7.64 6.79 8.63
CA VAL A 265 -8.78 5.88 8.83
C VAL A 265 -9.53 6.39 10.03
N GLN A 266 -10.75 6.82 9.78
CA GLN A 266 -11.55 7.52 10.77
C GLN A 266 -12.72 6.65 11.21
N HIS A 267 -12.76 6.27 12.49
CA HIS A 267 -13.85 5.48 13.07
C HIS A 267 -14.87 6.36 13.78
N LEU A 268 -16.14 5.99 13.64
CA LEU A 268 -17.31 6.68 14.18
C LEU A 268 -18.09 5.71 15.05
N ILE A 269 -18.03 5.92 16.36
CA ILE A 269 -18.51 4.96 17.35
C ILE A 269 -19.44 5.67 18.31
N ARG A 270 -20.68 5.18 18.45
CA ARG A 270 -21.56 5.62 19.53
C ARG A 270 -21.15 4.90 20.81
N LEU A 271 -20.74 5.66 21.81
CA LEU A 271 -20.37 5.14 23.11
C LEU A 271 -21.63 4.71 23.89
N PRO A 272 -21.65 3.47 24.44
CA PRO A 272 -22.88 2.86 24.98
C PRO A 272 -23.39 3.48 26.28
N ASP A 273 -22.52 3.95 27.18
CA ASP A 273 -22.92 4.42 28.51
C ASP A 273 -23.25 5.91 28.51
N SER A 274 -22.40 6.71 27.86
CA SER A 274 -22.48 8.17 27.79
C SER A 274 -23.37 8.65 26.64
N GLY A 275 -23.54 7.84 25.60
CA GLY A 275 -24.21 8.24 24.38
C GLY A 275 -23.41 9.25 23.54
N ALA A 276 -22.18 9.61 23.90
CA ALA A 276 -21.34 10.48 23.07
C ALA A 276 -20.89 9.77 21.77
N VAL A 277 -20.50 10.53 20.75
CA VAL A 277 -19.84 9.96 19.57
C VAL A 277 -18.33 10.04 19.75
N MET A 278 -17.65 8.90 19.74
CA MET A 278 -16.20 8.82 19.64
C MET A 278 -15.79 8.81 18.17
N PHE A 279 -14.94 9.77 17.82
CA PHE A 279 -14.30 9.91 16.53
C PHE A 279 -12.82 9.60 16.69
N LEU A 280 -12.40 8.44 16.19
CA LEU A 280 -11.00 8.03 16.18
C LEU A 280 -10.38 8.39 14.85
N ILE A 281 -9.14 8.88 14.86
CA ILE A 281 -8.40 9.29 13.67
C ILE A 281 -7.05 8.58 13.68
N ARG A 282 -6.98 7.40 13.04
CA ARG A 282 -5.70 6.70 12.85
C ARG A 282 -4.98 7.27 11.64
N THR A 283 -3.77 7.81 11.83
CA THR A 283 -2.98 8.44 10.77
C THR A 283 -1.87 7.51 10.28
N TYR A 284 -1.88 7.23 8.98
CA TYR A 284 -0.84 6.47 8.29
C TYR A 284 -0.04 7.40 7.38
N LEU A 285 1.28 7.23 7.35
CA LEU A 285 2.20 7.95 6.48
C LEU A 285 3.00 6.96 5.64
N LEU A 286 2.96 7.11 4.32
CA LEU A 286 3.78 6.32 3.41
C LEU A 286 4.54 7.24 2.45
N PRO A 287 5.88 7.22 2.41
CA PRO A 287 6.65 8.05 1.49
C PRO A 287 6.37 7.63 0.04
N LEU A 288 6.47 8.58 -0.89
CA LEU A 288 6.20 8.33 -2.30
C LEU A 288 7.13 7.26 -2.89
N GLU A 289 8.37 7.16 -2.41
CA GLU A 289 9.28 6.08 -2.82
C GLU A 289 8.75 4.68 -2.47
N ALA A 290 8.21 4.50 -1.26
CA ALA A 290 7.64 3.23 -0.84
C ALA A 290 6.31 2.98 -1.56
N LEU A 291 5.46 3.99 -1.67
CA LEU A 291 4.21 3.92 -2.44
C LEU A 291 4.47 3.54 -3.91
N ALA A 292 5.53 4.05 -4.51
CA ALA A 292 5.87 3.80 -5.91
C ALA A 292 6.29 2.34 -6.18
N THR A 293 6.71 1.58 -5.15
CA THR A 293 7.00 0.15 -5.28
C THR A 293 5.76 -0.67 -5.64
N VAL A 294 4.56 -0.17 -5.32
CA VAL A 294 3.28 -0.79 -5.68
C VAL A 294 2.74 -0.12 -6.94
N ALA A 295 2.97 -0.75 -8.10
CA ALA A 295 2.69 -0.15 -9.40
C ALA A 295 1.26 0.40 -9.56
N ALA A 296 0.26 -0.31 -9.06
CA ALA A 296 -1.14 0.14 -9.10
C ALA A 296 -1.37 1.43 -8.29
N TRP A 297 -0.74 1.57 -7.11
CA TRP A 297 -0.85 2.76 -6.27
C TRP A 297 -0.15 3.96 -6.88
N ARG A 298 1.05 3.71 -7.43
CA ARG A 298 1.84 4.72 -8.14
C ARG A 298 1.05 5.38 -9.26
N VAL A 299 0.52 4.57 -10.18
CA VAL A 299 -0.23 5.05 -11.36
C VAL A 299 -1.47 5.82 -10.90
N ARG A 300 -2.26 5.25 -9.99
CA ARG A 300 -3.50 5.89 -9.53
C ARG A 300 -3.25 7.20 -8.79
N THR A 301 -2.22 7.26 -7.94
CA THR A 301 -1.88 8.48 -7.22
C THR A 301 -1.43 9.58 -8.18
N ALA A 302 -0.67 9.24 -9.22
CA ALA A 302 -0.26 10.20 -10.24
C ALA A 302 -1.46 10.83 -10.96
N GLU A 303 -2.44 10.03 -11.36
CA GLU A 303 -3.65 10.51 -12.04
C GLU A 303 -4.52 11.35 -11.11
N VAL A 304 -4.72 10.92 -9.86
CA VAL A 304 -5.48 11.69 -8.87
C VAL A 304 -4.85 13.06 -8.63
N LEU A 305 -3.52 13.14 -8.44
CA LEU A 305 -2.83 14.42 -8.19
C LEU A 305 -2.85 15.36 -9.39
N ALA A 306 -2.67 14.80 -10.61
CA ALA A 306 -2.73 15.57 -11.84
C ALA A 306 -4.13 16.17 -12.07
N GLU A 307 -5.19 15.41 -11.80
CA GLU A 307 -6.58 15.82 -12.03
C GLU A 307 -7.19 16.62 -10.87
N LEU A 308 -6.59 16.60 -9.68
CA LEU A 308 -7.18 17.17 -8.48
C LEU A 308 -7.56 18.65 -8.67
N PRO A 309 -8.83 19.03 -8.41
CA PRO A 309 -9.28 20.41 -8.53
C PRO A 309 -8.45 21.37 -7.67
N THR A 310 -8.11 22.52 -8.23
CA THR A 310 -7.21 23.51 -7.63
C THR A 310 -7.60 23.91 -6.21
N ASP A 311 -8.88 24.16 -5.93
CA ASP A 311 -9.35 24.55 -4.61
C ASP A 311 -9.33 23.40 -3.59
N MET A 312 -9.45 22.15 -4.04
CA MET A 312 -9.23 20.99 -3.17
C MET A 312 -7.75 20.81 -2.86
N ALA A 313 -6.87 21.03 -3.84
CA ALA A 313 -5.44 21.00 -3.64
C ALA A 313 -4.95 22.12 -2.71
N ASP A 314 -5.55 23.31 -2.83
CA ASP A 314 -5.27 24.47 -1.98
C ASP A 314 -5.70 24.19 -0.53
N TYR A 315 -6.94 23.73 -0.33
CA TYR A 315 -7.44 23.34 0.99
C TYR A 315 -6.62 22.23 1.65
N LYS A 316 -6.13 21.25 0.87
CA LYS A 316 -5.24 20.18 1.39
C LYS A 316 -3.80 20.67 1.64
N GLY A 317 -3.46 21.89 1.22
CA GLY A 317 -2.11 22.45 1.38
C GLY A 317 -1.06 21.83 0.44
N ILE A 318 -1.48 21.21 -0.66
CA ILE A 318 -0.61 20.48 -1.60
C ILE A 318 -0.43 21.19 -2.95
N ILE A 319 -1.15 22.29 -3.18
CA ILE A 319 -1.19 23.01 -4.47
C ILE A 319 0.20 23.36 -5.01
N LYS A 320 1.15 23.69 -4.13
CA LYS A 320 2.52 24.11 -4.50
C LYS A 320 3.36 22.99 -5.13
N TYR A 321 3.07 21.72 -4.82
CA TYR A 321 3.92 20.60 -5.21
C TYR A 321 3.18 19.39 -5.79
N LYS A 322 1.83 19.41 -5.88
CA LYS A 322 1.04 18.29 -6.41
C LYS A 322 1.44 17.89 -7.84
N ASP A 323 1.75 18.87 -8.69
CA ASP A 323 2.08 18.62 -10.10
C ASP A 323 3.47 18.02 -10.22
N ARG A 324 4.42 18.45 -9.37
CA ARG A 324 5.73 17.80 -9.23
C ARG A 324 5.57 16.38 -8.73
N ALA A 325 4.73 16.13 -7.72
CA ALA A 325 4.47 14.78 -7.22
C ALA A 325 3.84 13.87 -8.28
N ALA A 326 2.88 14.36 -9.05
CA ALA A 326 2.30 13.61 -10.17
C ALA A 326 3.35 13.29 -11.24
N ALA A 327 4.18 14.26 -11.63
CA ALA A 327 5.25 14.06 -12.60
C ALA A 327 6.29 13.05 -12.08
N TRP A 328 6.69 13.17 -10.82
CA TRP A 328 7.61 12.27 -10.16
C TRP A 328 7.06 10.84 -10.12
N LEU A 329 5.80 10.63 -9.75
CA LEU A 329 5.19 9.28 -9.73
C LEU A 329 5.05 8.66 -11.13
N ARG A 330 4.83 9.48 -12.16
CA ARG A 330 4.87 9.02 -13.56
C ARG A 330 6.28 8.61 -13.96
N ALA A 331 7.28 9.42 -13.59
CA ALA A 331 8.69 9.27 -13.93
C ALA A 331 9.40 8.16 -13.13
N VAL A 332 9.05 7.94 -11.88
CA VAL A 332 9.59 6.86 -11.04
C VAL A 332 8.82 5.61 -11.36
N GLY A 333 9.50 4.49 -11.64
CA GLY A 333 8.84 3.27 -12.11
C GLY A 333 8.33 3.33 -13.56
N SER A 334 8.39 4.49 -14.23
CA SER A 334 8.88 4.44 -15.59
C SER A 334 10.39 4.35 -15.45
N THR A 335 10.98 3.21 -15.83
CA THR A 335 12.36 3.28 -16.31
C THR A 335 12.41 4.48 -17.24
N PRO A 336 13.42 5.38 -17.17
CA PRO A 336 13.57 6.36 -18.23
C PRO A 336 13.36 5.58 -19.52
N SER A 337 12.41 6.02 -20.35
CA SER A 337 12.42 5.59 -21.72
C SER A 337 13.69 6.19 -22.30
N VAL A 338 14.82 5.55 -22.02
CA VAL A 338 15.72 5.18 -23.09
C VAL A 338 14.76 4.67 -24.16
N PRO A 339 14.61 5.34 -25.31
CA PRO A 339 13.80 4.80 -26.39
C PRO A 339 14.19 3.33 -26.49
N ALA A 340 13.21 2.44 -26.36
CA ALA A 340 13.45 1.02 -26.19
C ALA A 340 14.57 0.62 -27.14
N ALA A 341 15.71 0.18 -26.61
CA ALA A 341 16.72 -0.42 -27.46
C ALA A 341 15.97 -1.54 -28.19
N PRO A 342 15.85 -1.49 -29.52
CA PRO A 342 15.09 -2.49 -30.26
C PRO A 342 15.61 -3.88 -29.87
N GLY A 343 14.76 -4.74 -29.29
CA GLY A 343 15.12 -6.14 -28.98
C GLY A 343 14.90 -6.64 -27.54
N LEU A 344 14.62 -5.78 -26.55
CA LEU A 344 14.31 -6.24 -25.17
C LEU A 344 12.88 -6.79 -25.03
N THR A 345 12.74 -7.99 -24.48
CA THR A 345 11.43 -8.64 -24.25
C THR A 345 10.69 -7.98 -23.09
N ARG A 346 9.40 -7.71 -23.27
CA ARG A 346 8.49 -7.30 -22.18
C ARG A 346 7.44 -8.39 -21.99
N TRP A 347 7.34 -8.89 -20.77
CA TRP A 347 6.31 -9.84 -20.38
C TRP A 347 5.08 -9.10 -19.89
N SER A 348 3.90 -9.55 -20.30
CA SER A 348 2.63 -9.01 -19.77
C SER A 348 2.49 -9.37 -18.30
N SER A 349 1.94 -8.46 -17.49
CA SER A 349 1.59 -8.72 -16.09
C SER A 349 0.40 -9.65 -15.93
N THR A 350 -0.37 -9.87 -16.99
CA THR A 350 -1.51 -10.81 -17.02
C THR A 350 -1.41 -11.74 -18.22
N PRO A 351 -1.87 -13.01 -18.11
CA PRO A 351 -1.87 -13.92 -19.25
C PRO A 351 -2.69 -13.35 -20.42
N PRO A 352 -2.15 -13.32 -21.65
CA PRO A 352 -2.92 -12.90 -22.82
C PRO A 352 -4.16 -13.78 -23.03
N GLU A 353 -5.18 -13.20 -23.65
CA GLU A 353 -6.34 -13.97 -24.11
C GLU A 353 -5.94 -14.87 -25.28
N VAL A 354 -6.60 -16.01 -25.41
CA VAL A 354 -6.35 -16.92 -26.55
C VAL A 354 -6.91 -16.29 -27.82
N ASP A 355 -6.07 -16.11 -28.84
CA ASP A 355 -6.53 -15.74 -30.18
C ASP A 355 -7.42 -16.85 -30.76
N THR A 356 -8.73 -16.62 -30.77
CA THR A 356 -9.76 -17.57 -31.21
C THR A 356 -9.83 -17.73 -32.74
N THR A 357 -8.95 -17.10 -33.50
CA THR A 357 -8.88 -17.26 -34.97
C THR A 357 -8.00 -18.43 -35.42
N GLY A 358 -7.30 -19.09 -34.49
CA GLY A 358 -6.42 -20.22 -34.79
C GLY A 358 -7.16 -21.46 -35.31
N SER A 359 -6.56 -22.16 -36.28
CA SER A 359 -7.07 -23.43 -36.83
C SER A 359 -6.71 -24.65 -35.97
N ALA A 360 -5.73 -24.50 -35.08
CA ALA A 360 -5.30 -25.47 -34.07
C ALA A 360 -4.51 -24.75 -32.96
N TYR A 361 -4.32 -25.38 -31.80
CA TYR A 361 -3.57 -24.80 -30.70
C TYR A 361 -2.54 -25.79 -30.13
N LEU A 362 -1.32 -25.30 -29.91
CA LEU A 362 -0.29 -25.98 -29.13
C LEU A 362 -0.02 -25.17 -27.88
N ILE A 363 -0.40 -25.70 -26.71
CA ILE A 363 -0.15 -25.07 -25.43
C ILE A 363 1.01 -25.79 -24.77
N VAL A 364 2.08 -25.06 -24.47
CA VAL A 364 3.30 -25.57 -23.86
C VAL A 364 3.39 -25.03 -22.44
N ALA A 365 3.26 -25.90 -21.45
CA ALA A 365 3.42 -25.60 -20.04
C ALA A 365 4.75 -26.16 -19.56
N VAL A 366 5.65 -25.31 -19.05
CA VAL A 366 6.98 -25.71 -18.61
C VAL A 366 7.20 -25.38 -17.14
N GLY A 367 7.63 -26.37 -16.36
CA GLY A 367 7.97 -26.24 -14.95
C GLY A 367 6.82 -26.47 -13.98
N GLU A 368 7.17 -26.52 -12.69
CA GLU A 368 6.28 -26.95 -11.60
C GLU A 368 5.51 -25.79 -10.93
N ASP A 369 5.68 -24.55 -11.40
CA ASP A 369 5.00 -23.39 -10.82
C ASP A 369 3.46 -23.57 -10.87
N PRO A 370 2.75 -23.49 -9.73
CA PRO A 370 1.29 -23.63 -9.72
C PRO A 370 0.56 -22.68 -10.67
N GLN A 371 1.11 -21.48 -10.90
CA GLN A 371 0.59 -20.50 -11.83
C GLN A 371 0.70 -20.98 -13.29
N THR A 372 1.76 -21.71 -13.65
CA THR A 372 1.90 -22.35 -14.97
C THR A 372 0.73 -23.28 -15.24
N ALA A 373 0.42 -24.17 -14.29
CA ALA A 373 -0.69 -25.09 -14.42
C ALA A 373 -2.07 -24.39 -14.45
N HIS A 374 -2.21 -23.25 -13.76
CA HIS A 374 -3.45 -22.46 -13.78
C HIS A 374 -3.67 -21.78 -15.14
N VAL A 375 -2.64 -21.13 -15.67
CA VAL A 375 -2.69 -20.43 -16.97
C VAL A 375 -2.87 -21.43 -18.11
N ALA A 376 -2.12 -22.52 -18.11
CA ALA A 376 -2.26 -23.58 -19.12
C ALA A 376 -3.70 -24.13 -19.13
N ARG A 377 -4.29 -24.43 -17.97
CA ARG A 377 -5.69 -24.87 -17.87
C ARG A 377 -6.68 -23.84 -18.43
N ARG A 378 -6.47 -22.56 -18.14
CA ARG A 378 -7.32 -21.47 -18.68
C ARG A 378 -7.22 -21.40 -20.20
N TRP A 379 -6.01 -21.45 -20.75
CA TRP A 379 -5.82 -21.42 -22.20
C TRP A 379 -6.36 -22.68 -22.88
N VAL A 380 -6.17 -23.87 -22.31
CA VAL A 380 -6.74 -25.12 -22.84
C VAL A 380 -8.26 -25.01 -22.93
N GLY A 381 -8.91 -24.57 -21.85
CA GLY A 381 -10.37 -24.41 -21.85
C GLY A 381 -10.88 -23.41 -22.88
N ALA A 382 -10.15 -22.32 -23.13
CA ALA A 382 -10.50 -21.34 -24.16
C ALA A 382 -10.23 -21.85 -25.58
N ALA A 383 -9.12 -22.57 -25.79
CA ALA A 383 -8.68 -23.08 -27.09
C ALA A 383 -9.52 -24.29 -27.56
N GLU A 384 -9.84 -25.23 -26.66
CA GLU A 384 -10.66 -26.41 -26.95
C GLU A 384 -12.09 -26.05 -27.36
N ALA A 385 -12.59 -24.89 -26.93
CA ALA A 385 -13.88 -24.37 -27.36
C ALA A 385 -13.89 -23.94 -28.84
N VAL A 386 -12.72 -23.79 -29.46
CA VAL A 386 -12.55 -23.19 -30.79
C VAL A 386 -12.02 -24.19 -31.81
N ALA A 387 -10.91 -24.87 -31.51
CA ALA A 387 -10.26 -25.78 -32.46
C ALA A 387 -9.47 -26.89 -31.74
N PRO A 388 -8.98 -27.91 -32.48
CA PRO A 388 -8.15 -28.97 -31.89
C PRO A 388 -6.96 -28.39 -31.13
N THR A 389 -6.83 -28.80 -29.87
CA THR A 389 -5.84 -28.28 -28.94
C THR A 389 -4.98 -29.42 -28.41
N ARG A 390 -3.66 -29.23 -28.41
CA ARG A 390 -2.68 -30.14 -27.81
C ARG A 390 -2.00 -29.43 -26.65
N LEU A 391 -2.08 -30.01 -25.46
CA LEU A 391 -1.29 -29.60 -24.30
C LEU A 391 0.00 -30.43 -24.26
N LEU A 392 1.14 -29.74 -24.15
CA LEU A 392 2.45 -30.32 -23.88
C LEU A 392 2.90 -29.81 -22.50
N VAL A 393 3.19 -30.75 -21.59
CA VAL A 393 3.72 -30.44 -20.26
C VAL A 393 5.16 -30.94 -20.20
N LEU A 394 6.07 -30.05 -19.84
CA LEU A 394 7.51 -30.30 -19.75
C LEU A 394 8.00 -29.90 -18.36
N ASP A 395 9.02 -30.58 -17.86
CA ASP A 395 9.57 -30.29 -16.54
C ASP A 395 10.57 -29.13 -16.63
N SER A 396 11.50 -29.16 -17.60
CA SER A 396 12.36 -28.01 -17.90
C SER A 396 13.04 -28.12 -19.26
N LEU A 397 13.22 -26.97 -19.91
CA LEU A 397 14.01 -26.86 -21.15
C LEU A 397 15.51 -26.70 -20.92
N SER A 398 16.01 -27.08 -19.74
CA SER A 398 17.45 -27.33 -19.54
C SER A 398 17.85 -28.75 -19.95
N GLU A 399 16.91 -29.67 -20.09
CA GLU A 399 17.16 -31.07 -20.43
C GLU A 399 16.92 -31.35 -21.92
N THR A 400 17.81 -32.14 -22.52
CA THR A 400 17.74 -32.45 -23.96
C THR A 400 16.48 -33.24 -24.34
N ALA A 401 15.91 -34.04 -23.42
CA ALA A 401 14.72 -34.84 -23.69
C ALA A 401 13.45 -33.99 -23.85
N ASP A 402 13.26 -32.99 -22.99
CA ASP A 402 12.12 -32.07 -23.05
C ASP A 402 12.21 -31.14 -24.26
N GLU A 403 13.42 -30.67 -24.59
CA GLU A 403 13.65 -29.89 -25.81
C GLU A 403 13.32 -30.71 -27.08
N GLN A 404 13.74 -31.98 -27.14
CA GLN A 404 13.39 -32.88 -28.26
C GLN A 404 11.88 -33.12 -28.35
N THR A 405 11.20 -33.26 -27.21
CA THR A 405 9.74 -33.42 -27.14
C THR A 405 9.02 -32.18 -27.65
N LEU A 406 9.49 -30.98 -27.30
CA LEU A 406 8.99 -29.72 -27.85
C LEU A 406 9.19 -29.65 -29.37
N ARG A 407 10.38 -29.98 -29.88
CA ARG A 407 10.67 -29.98 -31.32
C ARG A 407 9.74 -30.92 -32.09
N ALA A 408 9.55 -32.15 -31.62
CA ALA A 408 8.63 -33.10 -32.23
C ALA A 408 7.17 -32.61 -32.21
N ALA A 409 6.77 -31.87 -31.17
CA ALA A 409 5.44 -31.26 -31.11
C ALA A 409 5.28 -30.15 -32.15
N LEU A 410 6.28 -29.29 -32.31
CA LEU A 410 6.30 -28.19 -33.27
C LEU A 410 6.33 -28.68 -34.73
N GLU A 411 7.06 -29.75 -35.03
CA GLU A 411 7.08 -30.37 -36.37
C GLU A 411 5.70 -30.91 -36.80
N ALA A 412 4.85 -31.27 -35.84
CA ALA A 412 3.50 -31.76 -36.10
C ALA A 412 2.47 -30.63 -36.28
N VAL A 413 2.87 -29.37 -36.08
CA VAL A 413 1.98 -28.20 -36.21
C VAL A 413 1.76 -27.85 -37.68
N THR A 414 0.53 -27.45 -38.03
CA THR A 414 0.14 -26.99 -39.37
C THR A 414 -0.09 -25.48 -39.40
N THR A 415 -0.10 -24.89 -40.61
CA THR A 415 -0.35 -23.46 -40.81
C THR A 415 -1.67 -23.00 -40.18
N GLY A 416 -1.62 -21.88 -39.46
CA GLY A 416 -2.76 -21.30 -38.74
C GLY A 416 -2.87 -21.76 -37.29
N CYS A 417 -1.92 -22.56 -36.80
CA CYS A 417 -1.85 -22.91 -35.39
C CYS A 417 -1.37 -21.73 -34.52
N ARG A 418 -1.93 -21.61 -33.32
CA ARG A 418 -1.42 -20.73 -32.27
C ARG A 418 -0.62 -21.52 -31.25
N ILE A 419 0.59 -21.05 -30.96
CA ILE A 419 1.51 -21.64 -30.00
C ILE A 419 1.54 -20.73 -28.78
N LEU A 420 1.05 -21.23 -27.65
CA LEU A 420 1.01 -20.50 -26.39
C LEU A 420 1.96 -21.15 -25.39
N VAL A 421 2.89 -20.38 -24.85
CA VAL A 421 3.91 -20.88 -23.92
C VAL A 421 3.75 -20.25 -22.54
N VAL A 422 3.74 -21.07 -21.49
CA VAL A 422 3.76 -20.59 -20.11
C VAL A 422 4.81 -21.31 -19.27
N GLY A 423 5.54 -20.57 -18.44
CA GLY A 423 6.56 -21.08 -17.54
C GLY A 423 7.42 -19.99 -16.92
N GLY A 424 8.57 -20.36 -16.36
CA GLY A 424 9.61 -19.42 -15.95
C GLY A 424 10.28 -18.74 -17.16
N GLN A 425 10.93 -17.60 -16.93
CA GLN A 425 11.50 -16.78 -18.00
C GLN A 425 12.50 -17.55 -18.88
N TYR A 426 13.44 -18.31 -18.29
CA TYR A 426 14.36 -19.15 -19.05
C TYR A 426 13.62 -20.11 -20.00
N ASP A 427 12.66 -20.85 -19.48
CA ASP A 427 11.94 -21.89 -20.21
C ASP A 427 11.08 -21.29 -21.32
N VAL A 428 10.36 -20.20 -21.04
CA VAL A 428 9.54 -19.51 -22.03
C VAL A 428 10.39 -18.95 -23.17
N MET A 429 11.53 -18.33 -22.87
CA MET A 429 12.42 -17.78 -23.91
C MET A 429 12.99 -18.89 -24.79
N THR A 430 13.43 -19.99 -24.19
CA THR A 430 13.95 -21.17 -24.89
C THR A 430 12.88 -21.77 -25.79
N ALA A 431 11.66 -21.98 -25.28
CA ALA A 431 10.56 -22.51 -26.06
C ALA A 431 10.20 -21.64 -27.27
N LEU A 432 10.14 -20.32 -27.08
CA LEU A 432 9.85 -19.37 -28.16
C LEU A 432 10.97 -19.36 -29.23
N ALA A 433 12.23 -19.53 -28.83
CA ALA A 433 13.34 -19.66 -29.77
C ALA A 433 13.23 -20.94 -30.61
N VAL A 434 12.94 -22.08 -29.96
CA VAL A 434 12.72 -23.36 -30.65
C VAL A 434 11.52 -23.28 -31.58
N ALA A 435 10.43 -22.62 -31.19
CA ALA A 435 9.26 -22.40 -32.05
C ALA A 435 9.59 -21.55 -33.29
N ARG A 436 10.38 -20.48 -33.13
CA ARG A 436 10.84 -19.66 -34.27
C ARG A 436 11.78 -20.41 -35.19
N GLU A 437 12.67 -21.24 -34.64
CA GLU A 437 13.54 -22.13 -35.41
C GLU A 437 12.73 -23.13 -36.24
N ALA A 438 11.61 -23.62 -35.71
CA ALA A 438 10.65 -24.45 -36.41
C ALA A 438 9.77 -23.68 -37.44
N GLY A 439 9.93 -22.36 -37.56
CA GLY A 439 9.26 -21.53 -38.55
C GLY A 439 8.07 -20.71 -38.03
N ALA A 440 7.77 -20.74 -36.74
CA ALA A 440 6.68 -19.94 -36.17
C ALA A 440 6.99 -18.44 -36.28
N ILE A 441 6.00 -17.67 -36.72
CA ILE A 441 6.11 -16.20 -36.80
C ILE A 441 5.57 -15.54 -35.51
N ALA A 442 5.93 -14.28 -35.29
CA ALA A 442 5.49 -13.54 -34.10
C ALA A 442 3.96 -13.49 -33.92
N ALA A 443 3.19 -13.51 -35.02
CA ALA A 443 1.73 -13.51 -34.98
C ALA A 443 1.11 -14.85 -34.58
N GLU A 444 1.90 -15.91 -34.47
CA GLU A 444 1.46 -17.25 -34.06
C GLU A 444 1.85 -17.57 -32.61
N LEU A 445 2.62 -16.68 -31.97
CA LEU A 445 3.26 -16.92 -30.68
C LEU A 445 2.70 -16.00 -29.60
N ASP A 446 2.16 -16.60 -28.56
CA ASP A 446 1.83 -15.91 -27.32
C ASP A 446 2.56 -16.57 -26.14
N ALA A 447 2.85 -15.76 -25.12
CA ALA A 447 3.56 -16.26 -23.97
C ALA A 447 3.19 -15.55 -22.67
N PHE A 448 3.34 -16.28 -21.56
CA PHE A 448 3.19 -15.75 -20.22
C PHE A 448 4.32 -16.28 -19.32
N VAL A 449 5.00 -15.38 -18.63
CA VAL A 449 6.09 -15.71 -17.72
C VAL A 449 5.61 -15.61 -16.29
N THR A 450 5.75 -16.68 -15.51
CA THR A 450 5.32 -16.71 -14.10
C THR A 450 6.37 -16.13 -13.14
N ARG A 451 7.66 -16.23 -13.50
CA ARG A 451 8.79 -15.70 -12.74
C ARG A 451 9.94 -15.25 -13.64
N THR A 452 10.65 -14.20 -13.25
CA THR A 452 11.73 -13.55 -14.03
C THR A 452 13.07 -13.58 -13.29
N ASP A 453 13.23 -14.47 -12.33
CA ASP A 453 14.43 -14.64 -11.51
C ASP A 453 15.57 -15.37 -12.25
N ASP A 454 15.27 -15.99 -13.40
CA ASP A 454 16.24 -16.64 -14.27
C ASP A 454 16.16 -16.18 -15.73
N LEU A 455 17.21 -16.47 -16.50
CA LEU A 455 17.24 -16.23 -17.94
C LEU A 455 18.23 -17.17 -18.65
N ALA A 456 18.06 -17.27 -19.98
CA ALA A 456 19.04 -17.89 -20.86
C ALA A 456 20.13 -16.88 -21.21
N LEU A 457 21.36 -17.16 -20.78
CA LEU A 457 22.52 -16.31 -20.96
C LEU A 457 23.44 -16.89 -22.03
N TYR A 458 23.64 -16.15 -23.12
CA TYR A 458 24.64 -16.46 -24.14
C TYR A 458 25.98 -15.82 -23.78
N CYS A 459 26.98 -16.65 -23.48
CA CYS A 459 28.32 -16.18 -23.18
C CYS A 459 29.08 -15.85 -24.47
N ALA A 460 29.49 -14.60 -24.65
CA ALA A 460 30.30 -14.17 -25.79
C ALA A 460 31.68 -14.84 -25.86
N HIS A 461 32.13 -15.46 -24.76
CA HIS A 461 33.47 -16.04 -24.63
C HIS A 461 33.52 -17.52 -24.99
N CYS A 462 32.63 -18.36 -24.46
CA CYS A 462 32.55 -19.77 -24.84
C CYS A 462 31.51 -20.06 -25.95
N ARG A 463 30.71 -19.06 -26.33
CA ARG A 463 29.68 -19.12 -27.38
C ARG A 463 28.56 -20.11 -27.10
N ASP A 464 28.30 -20.37 -25.82
CA ASP A 464 27.29 -21.30 -25.35
C ASP A 464 26.23 -20.57 -24.51
N THR A 465 25.06 -21.18 -24.38
CA THR A 465 23.90 -20.62 -23.67
C THR A 465 23.63 -21.42 -22.40
N PHE A 466 23.47 -20.74 -21.27
CA PHE A 466 23.23 -21.38 -19.98
C PHE A 466 22.02 -20.76 -19.27
N ARG A 467 21.30 -21.56 -18.48
CA ARG A 467 20.37 -21.03 -17.47
C ARG A 467 21.18 -20.41 -16.35
N VAL A 468 20.87 -19.16 -16.02
CA VAL A 468 21.45 -18.46 -14.86
C VAL A 468 20.35 -17.76 -14.08
N VAL A 469 20.57 -17.58 -12.78
CA VAL A 469 19.75 -16.73 -11.92
C VAL A 469 20.31 -15.31 -11.99
N GLY A 470 19.47 -14.33 -12.32
CA GLY A 470 19.87 -12.94 -12.51
C GLY A 470 19.08 -12.21 -13.59
N ALA A 471 19.32 -10.91 -13.72
CA ALA A 471 18.67 -10.00 -14.63
C ALA A 471 19.70 -9.21 -15.47
N PRO A 472 19.29 -8.58 -16.60
CA PRO A 472 20.15 -7.65 -17.31
C PRO A 472 20.71 -6.56 -16.39
N GLY A 473 22.02 -6.37 -16.40
CA GLY A 473 22.78 -5.53 -15.48
C GLY A 473 23.51 -6.31 -14.37
N ASP A 474 23.12 -7.55 -14.10
CA ASP A 474 23.77 -8.37 -13.08
C ASP A 474 25.10 -8.94 -13.57
N THR A 475 25.96 -9.31 -12.62
CA THR A 475 27.20 -10.06 -12.88
C THR A 475 27.04 -11.50 -12.43
N VAL A 476 27.31 -12.47 -13.31
CA VAL A 476 27.21 -13.90 -13.03
C VAL A 476 28.45 -14.66 -13.48
N CYS A 477 28.78 -15.77 -12.80
CA CYS A 477 29.85 -16.66 -13.24
C CYS A 477 29.35 -17.59 -14.35
N CYS A 478 30.02 -17.59 -15.50
CA CYS A 478 29.67 -18.46 -16.62
C CYS A 478 29.85 -19.95 -16.27
N PRO A 479 28.81 -20.80 -16.37
CA PRO A 479 28.95 -22.23 -16.10
C PRO A 479 29.95 -22.94 -17.03
N GLY A 480 30.11 -22.46 -18.28
CA GLY A 480 31.01 -23.07 -19.26
C GLY A 480 32.48 -22.65 -19.13
N CYS A 481 32.76 -21.35 -19.00
CA CYS A 481 34.14 -20.83 -19.01
C CYS A 481 34.62 -20.22 -17.70
N ALA A 482 33.80 -20.26 -16.64
CA ALA A 482 34.09 -19.74 -15.31
C ALA A 482 34.44 -18.24 -15.23
N ARG A 483 34.24 -17.47 -16.31
CA ARG A 483 34.43 -16.01 -16.30
C ARG A 483 33.26 -15.33 -15.60
N ALA A 484 33.54 -14.29 -14.82
CA ALA A 484 32.52 -13.33 -14.38
C ALA A 484 32.02 -12.55 -15.60
N LEU A 485 30.72 -12.53 -15.85
CA LEU A 485 30.09 -11.90 -17.02
C LEU A 485 29.02 -10.91 -16.58
N GLU A 486 28.97 -9.75 -17.23
CA GLU A 486 27.84 -8.82 -17.17
C GLU A 486 26.76 -9.30 -18.13
N ILE A 487 25.51 -9.33 -17.67
CA ILE A 487 24.35 -9.62 -18.51
C ILE A 487 23.93 -8.32 -19.21
N HIS A 488 24.16 -8.23 -20.52
CA HIS A 488 23.79 -7.03 -21.27
C HIS A 488 22.28 -6.94 -21.47
N PRO A 489 21.70 -5.72 -21.51
CA PRO A 489 20.32 -5.49 -21.94
C PRO A 489 20.17 -5.66 -23.47
N HIS A 490 20.62 -6.79 -24.01
CA HIS A 490 20.59 -7.16 -25.42
C HIS A 490 20.10 -8.60 -25.56
N HIS A 491 18.84 -8.75 -25.96
CA HIS A 491 18.20 -10.04 -26.17
C HIS A 491 18.09 -10.38 -27.66
N SER A 492 18.34 -11.65 -28.00
CA SER A 492 18.11 -12.20 -29.34
C SER A 492 16.87 -13.09 -29.33
N ALA A 493 15.77 -12.64 -29.94
CA ALA A 493 14.54 -13.44 -30.05
C ALA A 493 14.71 -14.74 -30.85
N VAL A 494 15.69 -14.79 -31.76
CA VAL A 494 16.04 -15.99 -32.52
C VAL A 494 16.75 -17.01 -31.64
N ARG A 495 17.61 -16.56 -30.73
CA ARG A 495 18.34 -17.46 -29.80
C ARG A 495 17.61 -17.71 -28.49
N GLY A 496 16.65 -16.86 -28.14
CA GLY A 496 15.97 -16.88 -26.84
C GLY A 496 16.90 -16.56 -25.68
N SER A 497 17.95 -15.77 -25.89
CA SER A 497 18.99 -15.54 -24.87
C SER A 497 19.45 -14.08 -24.79
N PHE A 498 19.92 -13.67 -23.62
CA PHE A 498 20.62 -12.40 -23.40
C PHE A 498 22.11 -12.54 -23.67
N LEU A 499 22.72 -11.52 -24.30
CA LEU A 499 24.17 -11.46 -24.49
C LEU A 499 24.86 -11.19 -23.15
N ALA A 500 25.93 -11.90 -22.85
CA ALA A 500 26.78 -11.62 -21.70
C ALA A 500 28.27 -11.63 -22.06
N SER A 501 29.05 -10.74 -21.44
CA SER A 501 30.51 -10.68 -21.63
C SER A 501 31.22 -10.32 -20.34
N ALA A 502 32.49 -10.70 -20.23
CA ALA A 502 33.35 -10.42 -19.07
C ALA A 502 33.31 -8.97 -18.56
N THR A 503 33.31 -8.81 -17.22
CA THR A 503 33.14 -7.53 -16.49
C THR A 503 34.40 -6.68 -16.33
N ASP A 504 35.59 -7.10 -16.76
CA ASP A 504 36.82 -6.34 -16.51
C ASP A 504 37.70 -6.10 -17.73
N ALA A 505 38.24 -4.88 -17.80
CA ALA A 505 39.46 -4.49 -18.50
C ALA A 505 40.73 -5.08 -17.83
N GLY A 506 40.70 -6.36 -17.49
CA GLY A 506 41.83 -7.14 -17.00
C GLY A 506 42.22 -8.17 -18.05
N ALA A 507 43.23 -7.82 -18.85
CA ALA A 507 43.88 -8.74 -19.78
C ALA A 507 44.40 -10.00 -19.04
N PRO A 508 44.52 -11.14 -19.75
CA PRO A 508 45.09 -12.36 -19.19
C PRO A 508 46.59 -12.17 -18.89
N GLU A 509 47.08 -12.84 -17.86
CA GLU A 509 48.39 -13.50 -17.92
C GLU A 509 48.21 -14.96 -18.32
#